data_AF-A0A2T6BSJ8-F1
#
_entry.id   AF-A0A2T6BSJ8-F1
#
_cell.length_a   1.000
_cell.length_b   1.000
_cell.length_c   1.000
_cell.angle_alpha   90.00
_cell.angle_beta   90.00
_cell.angle_gamma   90.00
#
_symmetry.space_group_name_H-M   'P 1'
#
loop_
_entity.id
_entity.type
_entity.pdbx_description
1 polymer ?
#
loop_
_entity_poly.entity_id
_entity_poly.type
_entity_poly.pdbx_seq_one_letter_code
_entity_poly.pdbx_strand_id
1 'polypeptide(L)'
;MATKQWTPIIDRLIDTYGFSPPRAARVLAATQAAINDAFVVVWYLKYLWDVARPNQLDRSLATILCTPRFPAYLSGHAVMAATAAGVLSHFFPPESKRLHELARECAISRLYAGVHFPVDNNQGLRLGRQIGNIAVNILRKQRNSAGKRIDGLNLEDRNADLIPPPYRQAIPFNFDESCQSLVRDTSEIGEEFPYRMSDEEDWEE
;
A
#
# COMPACT_ATOMS: atom_id res chain seq x y z
N MET A 1 2.63 -9.35 6.11
CA MET A 1 2.09 -8.22 6.89
C MET A 1 2.17 -6.98 6.02
N ALA A 2 1.10 -6.18 5.94
CA ALA A 2 0.98 -5.07 4.97
C ALA A 2 2.10 -4.02 5.08
N THR A 3 2.71 -3.89 6.27
CA THR A 3 3.80 -2.94 6.55
C THR A 3 5.18 -3.42 6.12
N LYS A 4 5.38 -4.72 5.83
CA LYS A 4 6.72 -5.28 5.50
C LYS A 4 7.38 -4.64 4.28
N GLN A 5 6.60 -4.11 3.34
CA GLN A 5 7.13 -3.42 2.16
C GLN A 5 7.19 -1.90 2.36
N TRP A 6 6.29 -1.32 3.16
CA TRP A 6 6.26 0.13 3.39
C TRP A 6 7.31 0.60 4.39
N THR A 7 7.62 -0.16 5.44
CA THR A 7 8.67 0.27 6.40
C THR A 7 10.03 0.49 5.73
N PRO A 8 10.53 -0.41 4.86
CA PRO A 8 11.78 -0.17 4.13
C PRO A 8 11.72 1.04 3.20
N ILE A 9 10.57 1.33 2.59
CA ILE A 9 10.37 2.56 1.80
C ILE A 9 10.51 3.81 2.70
N ILE A 10 9.91 3.78 3.90
CA ILE A 10 10.02 4.87 4.87
C ILE A 10 11.49 5.08 5.27
N ASP A 11 12.22 4.01 5.57
CA ASP A 11 13.62 4.08 5.96
C ASP A 11 14.49 4.72 4.86
N ARG A 12 14.31 4.30 3.60
CA ARG A 12 15.04 4.90 2.46
C ARG A 12 14.73 6.39 2.26
N LEU A 13 13.49 6.81 2.48
CA LEU A 13 13.11 8.22 2.44
C LEU A 13 13.79 9.00 3.57
N ILE A 14 13.77 8.49 4.80
CA ILE A 14 14.41 9.11 5.95
C ILE A 14 15.90 9.30 5.71
N ASP A 15 16.58 8.27 5.20
CA ASP A 15 18.02 8.29 4.90
C ASP A 15 18.34 9.27 3.76
N THR A 16 17.58 9.22 2.66
CA THR A 16 17.81 10.07 1.48
C THR A 16 17.67 11.57 1.82
N TYR A 17 16.67 11.91 2.63
CA TYR A 17 16.40 13.29 3.02
C TYR A 17 17.13 13.71 4.30
N GLY A 18 17.92 12.83 4.92
CA GLY A 18 18.75 13.12 6.08
C GLY A 18 17.95 13.59 7.30
N PHE A 19 16.80 12.96 7.58
CA PHE A 19 15.96 13.36 8.70
C PHE A 19 16.62 13.00 10.04
N SER A 20 16.58 13.93 11.00
CA SER A 20 17.09 13.68 12.36
C SER A 20 16.26 12.60 13.07
N PRO A 21 16.81 11.90 14.10
CA PRO A 21 16.11 10.83 14.78
C PRO A 21 14.70 11.19 15.30
N PRO A 22 14.46 12.38 15.89
CA PRO A 22 13.10 12.78 16.29
C PRO A 22 12.14 12.94 15.10
N ARG A 23 12.62 13.40 13.94
CA ARG A 23 11.81 13.51 12.72
C ARG A 23 11.54 12.15 12.10
N ALA A 24 12.56 11.30 12.03
CA ALA A 24 12.43 9.90 11.59
C ALA A 24 11.37 9.16 12.43
N ALA A 25 11.46 9.26 13.76
CA ALA A 25 10.49 8.68 14.69
C ALA A 25 9.06 9.22 14.44
N ARG A 26 8.93 10.52 14.17
CA ARG A 26 7.64 11.14 13.85
C ARG A 26 7.04 10.63 12.54
N VAL A 27 7.84 10.49 11.48
CA VAL A 27 7.40 9.94 10.18
C VAL A 27 6.90 8.50 10.36
N LEU A 28 7.70 7.66 11.01
CA LEU A 28 7.35 6.27 11.31
C LEU A 28 6.08 6.18 12.16
N ALA A 29 6.02 6.92 13.28
CA ALA A 29 4.88 6.89 14.18
C ALA A 29 3.59 7.35 13.50
N ALA A 30 3.62 8.48 12.78
CA ALA A 30 2.44 9.01 12.09
C ALA A 30 1.93 8.06 11.00
N THR A 31 2.84 7.50 10.21
CA THR A 31 2.49 6.58 9.11
C THR A 31 1.93 5.27 9.66
N GLN A 32 2.58 4.68 10.67
CA GLN A 32 2.13 3.42 11.27
C GLN A 32 0.83 3.59 12.08
N ALA A 33 0.62 4.75 12.73
CA ALA A 33 -0.65 5.05 13.41
C ALA A 33 -1.80 5.16 12.41
N ALA A 34 -1.63 5.90 11.32
CA ALA A 34 -2.66 6.00 10.27
C ALA A 34 -2.94 4.63 9.62
N ILE A 35 -1.90 3.81 9.43
CA ILE A 35 -2.03 2.42 8.99
C ILE A 35 -2.87 1.62 9.99
N ASN A 36 -2.62 1.72 11.29
CA ASN A 36 -3.43 1.04 12.29
C ASN A 36 -4.91 1.43 12.21
N ASP A 37 -5.21 2.73 12.11
CA ASP A 37 -6.59 3.21 11.94
C ASP A 37 -7.23 2.65 10.66
N ALA A 38 -6.46 2.61 9.56
CA ALA A 38 -6.90 2.00 8.31
C ALA A 38 -7.22 0.51 8.45
N PHE A 39 -6.42 -0.25 9.21
CA PHE A 39 -6.70 -1.66 9.53
C PHE A 39 -8.03 -1.80 10.26
N VAL A 40 -8.28 -1.01 11.32
CA VAL A 40 -9.52 -1.08 12.09
C VAL A 40 -10.73 -0.82 11.19
N VAL A 41 -10.69 0.25 10.40
CA VAL A 41 -11.79 0.63 9.51
C VAL A 41 -12.03 -0.43 8.43
N VAL A 42 -10.97 -0.90 7.75
CA VAL A 42 -11.16 -1.86 6.65
C VAL A 42 -11.60 -3.23 7.16
N TRP A 43 -11.15 -3.68 8.34
CA TRP A 43 -11.65 -4.93 8.92
C TRP A 43 -13.11 -4.82 9.33
N TYR A 44 -13.52 -3.70 9.95
CA TYR A 44 -14.92 -3.46 10.25
C TYR A 44 -15.80 -3.56 8.98
N LEU A 45 -15.40 -2.86 7.92
CA LEU A 45 -16.13 -2.86 6.64
C LEU A 45 -16.16 -4.23 5.95
N LYS A 46 -15.06 -5.00 6.04
CA LYS A 46 -14.99 -6.35 5.51
C LYS A 46 -16.07 -7.26 6.09
N TYR A 47 -16.20 -7.25 7.42
CA TYR A 47 -17.18 -8.10 8.10
C TYR A 47 -18.59 -7.50 8.10
N LEU A 48 -18.73 -6.19 7.85
CA LEU A 48 -20.04 -5.57 7.63
C LEU A 48 -20.69 -6.05 6.33
N TRP A 49 -19.91 -6.12 5.23
CA TRP A 49 -20.45 -6.48 3.91
C TRP A 49 -20.26 -7.95 3.54
N ASP A 50 -19.33 -8.64 4.19
CA ASP A 50 -19.07 -10.08 4.05
C ASP A 50 -19.00 -10.59 2.59
N VAL A 51 -18.39 -9.78 1.72
CA VAL A 51 -18.34 -10.06 0.27
C VAL A 51 -17.46 -11.27 -0.04
N ALA A 52 -18.00 -12.21 -0.82
CA ALA A 52 -17.30 -13.40 -1.30
C ALA A 52 -16.07 -13.05 -2.16
N ARG A 53 -15.05 -13.90 -2.13
CA ARG A 53 -13.84 -13.84 -2.97
C ARG A 53 -14.11 -14.38 -4.37
N PRO A 54 -13.29 -14.01 -5.39
CA PRO A 54 -13.43 -14.52 -6.75
C PRO A 54 -13.53 -16.06 -6.83
N ASN A 55 -12.65 -16.77 -6.14
CA ASN A 55 -12.64 -18.25 -6.13
C ASN A 55 -13.82 -18.90 -5.38
N GLN A 56 -14.58 -18.12 -4.60
CA GLN A 56 -15.81 -18.61 -3.96
C GLN A 56 -17.02 -18.51 -4.90
N LEU A 57 -16.97 -17.61 -5.89
CA LEU A 57 -17.96 -17.52 -6.95
C LEU A 57 -17.67 -18.49 -8.10
N ASP A 58 -16.40 -18.66 -8.45
CA ASP A 58 -15.94 -19.66 -9.42
C ASP A 58 -14.87 -20.56 -8.78
N ARG A 59 -15.25 -21.81 -8.48
CA ARG A 59 -14.36 -22.79 -7.85
C ARG A 59 -13.29 -23.33 -8.80
N SER A 60 -13.45 -23.12 -10.11
CA SER A 60 -12.45 -23.52 -11.11
C SER A 60 -11.32 -22.50 -11.25
N LEU A 61 -11.49 -21.29 -10.70
CA LEU A 61 -10.47 -20.24 -10.71
C LEU A 61 -9.29 -20.61 -9.80
N ALA A 62 -8.16 -20.94 -10.41
CA ALA A 62 -6.88 -21.10 -9.73
C ALA A 62 -6.18 -19.73 -9.56
N THR A 63 -5.96 -19.30 -8.33
CA THR A 63 -5.31 -18.00 -8.02
C THR A 63 -3.79 -18.10 -8.01
N ILE A 64 -3.07 -17.00 -8.25
CA ILE A 64 -1.58 -17.02 -8.16
C ILE A 64 -1.12 -17.05 -6.70
N LEU A 65 -1.85 -16.35 -5.83
CA LEU A 65 -1.58 -16.33 -4.40
C LEU A 65 -2.64 -17.13 -3.66
N CYS A 66 -2.26 -17.70 -2.52
CA CYS A 66 -3.25 -18.30 -1.63
C CYS A 66 -4.32 -17.27 -1.24
N THR A 67 -5.59 -17.64 -1.38
CA THR A 67 -6.70 -16.74 -1.08
C THR A 67 -6.79 -16.53 0.43
N PRO A 68 -6.68 -15.27 0.93
CA PRO A 68 -6.74 -15.01 2.37
C PRO A 68 -8.14 -15.29 2.95
N ARG A 69 -8.19 -15.82 4.18
CA ARG A 69 -9.42 -16.20 4.89
C ARG A 69 -10.11 -15.02 5.58
N PHE A 70 -10.48 -14.03 4.80
CA PHE A 70 -11.33 -12.91 5.22
C PHE A 70 -12.03 -12.30 3.99
N PRO A 71 -13.18 -11.61 4.19
CA PRO A 71 -14.01 -11.09 3.10
C PRO A 71 -13.24 -10.24 2.08
N ALA A 72 -13.73 -10.20 0.85
CA ALA A 72 -13.05 -9.54 -0.27
C ALA A 72 -13.08 -8.02 -0.14
N TYR A 73 -14.27 -7.42 -0.11
CA TYR A 73 -14.45 -5.98 -0.15
C TYR A 73 -14.22 -5.34 1.23
N LEU A 74 -13.33 -4.36 1.42
CA LEU A 74 -12.40 -3.72 0.47
C LEU A 74 -11.03 -4.39 0.45
N SER A 75 -10.23 -4.16 -0.59
CA SER A 75 -8.84 -4.65 -0.62
C SER A 75 -8.01 -4.01 0.49
N GLY A 76 -7.61 -4.80 1.49
CA GLY A 76 -6.83 -4.32 2.63
C GLY A 76 -5.48 -3.76 2.17
N HIS A 77 -4.80 -4.43 1.24
CA HIS A 77 -3.53 -3.95 0.67
C HIS A 77 -3.70 -2.57 0.02
N ALA A 78 -4.77 -2.37 -0.76
CA ALA A 78 -5.05 -1.08 -1.40
C ALA A 78 -5.30 0.05 -0.38
N VAL A 79 -6.11 -0.21 0.66
CA VAL A 79 -6.38 0.77 1.72
C VAL A 79 -5.09 1.14 2.46
N MET A 80 -4.31 0.15 2.87
CA MET A 80 -3.06 0.34 3.60
C MET A 80 -2.04 1.13 2.78
N ALA A 81 -1.85 0.74 1.53
CA ALA A 81 -0.91 1.36 0.61
C ALA A 81 -1.26 2.82 0.30
N ALA A 82 -2.54 3.11 0.02
CA ALA A 82 -2.98 4.48 -0.22
C ALA A 82 -2.90 5.35 1.04
N THR A 83 -3.15 4.78 2.23
CA THR A 83 -2.99 5.51 3.50
C THR A 83 -1.53 5.87 3.74
N ALA A 84 -0.61 4.91 3.56
CA ALA A 84 0.82 5.12 3.69
C ALA A 84 1.32 6.18 2.71
N ALA A 85 0.97 6.04 1.42
CA ALA A 85 1.33 7.01 0.39
C ALA A 85 0.83 8.43 0.72
N GLY A 86 -0.42 8.57 1.19
CA GLY A 86 -0.98 9.87 1.57
C GLY A 86 -0.25 10.54 2.74
N VAL A 87 0.06 9.79 3.80
CA VAL A 87 0.80 10.32 4.95
C VAL A 87 2.25 10.64 4.59
N LEU A 88 2.93 9.76 3.84
CA LEU A 88 4.31 9.98 3.42
C LEU A 88 4.44 11.16 2.45
N SER A 89 3.46 11.38 1.59
CA SER A 89 3.43 12.55 0.69
C SER A 89 3.37 13.88 1.45
N HIS A 90 2.87 13.91 2.68
CA HIS A 90 2.94 15.12 3.54
C HIS A 90 4.36 15.38 4.07
N PHE A 91 5.13 14.32 4.35
CA PHE A 91 6.50 14.45 4.83
C PHE A 91 7.52 14.60 3.70
N PHE A 92 7.26 14.00 2.53
CA PHE A 92 8.11 13.99 1.35
C PHE A 92 7.32 14.41 0.10
N PRO A 93 6.92 15.70 -0.02
CA PRO A 93 6.14 16.17 -1.16
C PRO A 93 6.74 15.85 -2.55
N PRO A 94 8.07 15.92 -2.77
CA PRO A 94 8.66 15.57 -4.06
C PRO A 94 8.37 14.13 -4.50
N GLU A 95 8.27 13.19 -3.56
CA GLU A 95 8.08 11.76 -3.84
C GLU A 95 6.60 11.36 -3.97
N SER A 96 5.68 12.32 -3.81
CA SER A 96 4.24 12.08 -3.76
C SER A 96 3.72 11.29 -4.97
N LYS A 97 4.13 11.65 -6.19
CA LYS A 97 3.70 10.96 -7.41
C LYS A 97 4.09 9.48 -7.38
N ARG A 98 5.37 9.21 -7.11
CA ARG A 98 5.94 7.86 -7.04
C ARG A 98 5.29 7.04 -5.94
N LEU A 99 5.12 7.60 -4.74
CA LEU A 99 4.44 6.92 -3.63
C LEU A 99 2.99 6.51 -3.97
N HIS A 100 2.26 7.34 -4.71
CA HIS A 100 0.92 6.99 -5.17
C HIS A 100 0.93 5.94 -6.29
N GLU A 101 1.94 5.93 -7.15
CA GLU A 101 2.16 4.86 -8.14
C GLU A 101 2.43 3.52 -7.44
N LEU A 102 3.32 3.48 -6.45
CA LEU A 102 3.56 2.30 -5.62
C LEU A 102 2.29 1.77 -4.96
N ALA A 103 1.43 2.68 -4.50
CA ALA A 103 0.14 2.29 -3.93
C ALA A 103 -0.81 1.69 -4.96
N ARG A 104 -0.84 2.22 -6.18
CA ARG A 104 -1.62 1.65 -7.30
C ARG A 104 -1.08 0.28 -7.71
N GLU A 105 0.23 0.13 -7.85
CA GLU A 105 0.89 -1.16 -8.13
C GLU A 105 0.57 -2.21 -7.06
N CYS A 106 0.63 -1.81 -5.78
CA CYS A 106 0.23 -2.67 -4.69
C CYS A 106 -1.23 -3.13 -4.81
N ALA A 107 -2.15 -2.23 -5.18
CA ALA A 107 -3.55 -2.56 -5.36
C ALA A 107 -3.78 -3.50 -6.57
N ILE A 108 -3.26 -3.14 -7.75
CA ILE A 108 -3.46 -3.92 -8.97
C ILE A 108 -2.82 -5.31 -8.89
N SER A 109 -1.72 -5.48 -8.14
CA SER A 109 -1.12 -6.79 -7.90
C SER A 109 -2.13 -7.80 -7.33
N ARG A 110 -3.15 -7.34 -6.60
CA ARG A 110 -4.17 -8.21 -6.02
C ARG A 110 -5.20 -8.70 -7.04
N LEU A 111 -5.42 -7.90 -8.09
CA LEU A 111 -6.23 -8.31 -9.23
C LEU A 111 -5.46 -9.36 -10.04
N TYR A 112 -4.19 -9.11 -10.38
CA TYR A 112 -3.35 -10.07 -11.09
C TYR A 112 -3.20 -11.39 -10.32
N ALA A 113 -3.15 -11.32 -8.99
CA ALA A 113 -3.13 -12.52 -8.16
C ALA A 113 -4.44 -13.31 -8.12
N GLY A 114 -5.54 -12.77 -8.66
CA GLY A 114 -6.86 -13.41 -8.68
C GLY A 114 -7.62 -13.37 -7.36
N VAL A 115 -7.17 -12.59 -6.36
CA VAL A 115 -7.75 -12.64 -5.00
C VAL A 115 -8.74 -11.51 -4.69
N HIS A 116 -8.82 -10.49 -5.55
CA HIS A 116 -9.69 -9.32 -5.37
C HIS A 116 -10.32 -8.91 -6.70
N PHE A 117 -11.54 -8.38 -6.66
CA PHE A 117 -12.18 -7.75 -7.82
C PHE A 117 -11.57 -6.36 -8.07
N PRO A 118 -11.69 -5.81 -9.30
CA PRO A 118 -11.23 -4.44 -9.59
C PRO A 118 -11.84 -3.39 -8.64
N VAL A 119 -13.13 -3.54 -8.30
CA VAL A 119 -13.84 -2.63 -7.40
C VAL A 119 -13.27 -2.63 -5.97
N ASP A 120 -12.84 -3.79 -5.46
CA ASP A 120 -12.22 -3.92 -4.13
C ASP A 120 -10.97 -3.05 -4.03
N ASN A 121 -10.18 -3.02 -5.11
CA ASN A 121 -8.93 -2.28 -5.20
C ASN A 121 -9.20 -0.78 -5.38
N ASN A 122 -10.08 -0.40 -6.30
CA ASN A 122 -10.38 1.00 -6.59
C ASN A 122 -11.00 1.72 -5.38
N GLN A 123 -11.99 1.09 -4.74
CA GLN A 123 -12.61 1.64 -3.54
C GLN A 123 -11.66 1.56 -2.33
N GLY A 124 -10.78 0.55 -2.28
CA GLY A 124 -9.75 0.45 -1.26
C GLY A 124 -8.76 1.61 -1.32
N LEU A 125 -8.25 1.92 -2.52
CA LEU A 125 -7.40 3.09 -2.75
C LEU A 125 -8.11 4.39 -2.37
N ARG A 126 -9.39 4.53 -2.71
CA ARG A 126 -10.19 5.72 -2.35
C ARG A 126 -10.31 5.89 -0.84
N LEU A 127 -10.68 4.82 -0.12
CA LEU A 127 -10.79 4.84 1.34
C LEU A 127 -9.43 5.16 1.99
N GLY A 128 -8.35 4.53 1.53
CA GLY A 128 -7.02 4.79 2.09
C GLY A 128 -6.57 6.24 1.91
N ARG A 129 -6.86 6.87 0.76
CA ARG A 129 -6.61 8.31 0.55
C ARG A 129 -7.39 9.17 1.54
N GLN A 130 -8.65 8.83 1.83
CA GLN A 130 -9.46 9.57 2.79
C GLN A 130 -8.88 9.48 4.21
N ILE A 131 -8.48 8.30 4.65
CA ILE A 131 -7.86 8.07 5.97
C ILE A 131 -6.52 8.82 6.06
N GLY A 132 -5.68 8.69 5.03
CA GLY A 132 -4.41 9.44 4.93
C GLY A 132 -4.63 10.95 5.03
N ASN A 133 -5.63 11.49 4.33
CA ASN A 133 -5.97 12.92 4.40
C ASN A 133 -6.43 13.37 5.80
N ILE A 134 -7.20 12.53 6.50
CA ILE A 134 -7.61 12.81 7.89
C ILE A 134 -6.36 12.88 8.80
N ALA A 135 -5.47 11.90 8.72
CA ALA A 135 -4.22 11.89 9.47
C ALA A 135 -3.36 13.12 9.17
N VAL A 136 -3.17 13.46 7.90
CA VAL A 136 -2.43 14.65 7.44
C VAL A 136 -3.06 15.94 7.97
N ASN A 137 -4.38 16.06 7.98
CA ASN A 137 -5.08 17.22 8.52
C ASN A 137 -4.86 17.40 10.02
N ILE A 138 -4.73 16.30 10.78
CA ILE A 138 -4.35 16.35 12.20
C ILE A 138 -2.90 16.80 12.34
N LEU A 139 -1.97 16.20 11.58
CA LEU A 139 -0.53 16.54 11.62
C LEU A 139 -0.29 18.03 11.33
N ARG A 140 -0.95 18.59 10.29
CA ARG A 140 -0.84 20.01 9.90
C ARG A 140 -1.26 20.99 10.99
N LYS A 141 -2.10 20.57 11.94
CA LYS A 141 -2.56 21.40 13.06
C LYS A 141 -1.58 21.39 14.25
N GLN A 142 -0.67 20.43 14.32
CA GLN A 142 0.26 20.32 15.44
C GLN A 142 1.29 21.46 15.44
N ARG A 143 1.64 21.92 16.64
CA ARG A 143 2.60 23.01 16.91
C ARG A 143 3.58 22.58 17.99
N ASN A 144 4.80 23.11 17.93
CA ASN A 144 5.77 22.95 19.02
C ASN A 144 5.49 23.95 20.16
N SER A 145 6.29 23.90 21.23
CA SER A 145 6.18 24.81 22.38
C SER A 145 6.33 26.29 22.03
N ALA A 146 6.98 26.61 20.90
CA ALA A 146 7.12 27.97 20.38
C ALA A 146 5.99 28.39 19.42
N GLY A 147 4.93 27.58 19.28
CA GLY A 147 3.79 27.88 18.40
C GLY A 147 4.06 27.70 16.90
N LYS A 148 5.23 27.18 16.51
CA LYS A 148 5.57 26.91 15.10
C LYS A 148 5.02 25.54 14.66
N ARG A 149 4.63 25.42 13.39
CA ARG A 149 4.28 24.11 12.77
C ARG A 149 5.43 23.12 12.95
N ILE A 150 5.10 21.89 13.37
CA ILE A 150 6.10 20.83 13.54
C ILE A 150 6.63 20.38 12.17
N ASP A 151 5.72 20.23 11.20
CA ASP A 151 6.02 19.83 9.83
C ASP A 151 6.01 21.03 8.86
N GLY A 152 6.45 20.82 7.63
CA GLY A 152 6.47 21.84 6.57
C GLY A 152 7.87 22.25 6.13
N LEU A 153 8.78 21.28 6.00
CA LEU A 153 10.06 21.52 5.35
C LEU A 153 9.84 21.71 3.86
N ASN A 154 10.51 22.70 3.28
CA ASN A 154 10.65 22.77 1.84
C ASN A 154 11.77 21.82 1.45
N LEU A 155 11.42 20.70 0.82
CA LEU A 155 12.37 19.68 0.39
C LEU A 155 12.54 19.78 -1.12
N GLU A 156 13.79 19.82 -1.55
CA GLU A 156 14.15 19.61 -2.96
C GLU A 156 14.03 18.11 -3.27
N ASP A 157 13.65 17.78 -4.51
CA ASP A 157 13.62 16.40 -4.97
C ASP A 157 15.03 15.80 -4.96
N ARG A 158 15.20 14.68 -4.26
CA ARG A 158 16.46 13.92 -4.18
C ARG A 158 16.38 12.59 -4.92
N ASN A 159 15.28 12.33 -5.64
CA ASN A 159 15.02 11.10 -6.38
C ASN A 159 15.32 9.85 -5.54
N ALA A 160 14.65 9.73 -4.39
CA ALA A 160 14.90 8.64 -3.45
C ALA A 160 14.77 7.27 -4.14
N ASP A 161 15.63 6.31 -3.85
CA ASP A 161 15.50 4.97 -4.43
C ASP A 161 14.32 4.22 -3.78
N LEU A 162 13.12 4.32 -4.36
CA LEU A 162 11.94 3.62 -3.88
C LEU A 162 11.83 2.27 -4.56
N ILE A 163 11.66 1.21 -3.78
CA ILE A 163 11.34 -0.15 -4.27
C ILE A 163 9.88 -0.09 -4.78
N PRO A 164 9.47 -0.62 -5.96
CA PRO A 164 10.08 -1.51 -6.98
C PRO A 164 10.27 -0.85 -8.38
N PRO A 165 10.87 -1.51 -9.42
CA PRO A 165 11.27 -2.94 -9.63
C PRO A 165 12.48 -3.41 -8.77
N PRO A 166 12.74 -4.74 -8.59
CA PRO A 166 12.22 -5.92 -9.30
C PRO A 166 11.12 -6.70 -8.54
N TYR A 167 10.27 -6.01 -7.77
CA TYR A 167 9.11 -6.62 -7.06
C TYR A 167 9.46 -7.78 -6.11
N ARG A 168 10.63 -7.72 -5.47
CA ARG A 168 11.07 -8.67 -4.44
C ARG A 168 10.74 -8.15 -3.05
N GLN A 169 10.54 -9.06 -2.09
CA GLN A 169 10.36 -8.66 -0.69
C GLN A 169 11.64 -8.01 -0.16
N ALA A 170 11.51 -6.78 0.34
CA ALA A 170 12.64 -6.08 0.93
C ALA A 170 13.25 -6.83 2.13
N ILE A 171 12.40 -7.47 2.94
CA ILE A 171 12.79 -8.36 4.03
C ILE A 171 12.25 -9.76 3.72
N PRO A 172 13.11 -10.71 3.32
CA PRO A 172 12.69 -12.09 3.02
C PRO A 172 12.01 -12.74 4.22
N PHE A 173 10.98 -13.53 3.95
CA PHE A 173 10.34 -14.36 4.96
C PHE A 173 9.79 -15.62 4.29
N ASN A 174 10.10 -16.78 4.86
CA ASN A 174 9.55 -18.05 4.40
C ASN A 174 8.12 -18.15 4.91
N PHE A 175 7.16 -17.96 4.02
CA PHE A 175 5.75 -18.18 4.33
C PHE A 175 5.47 -19.68 4.31
N ASP A 176 4.51 -20.11 5.12
CA ASP A 176 3.94 -21.44 4.96
C ASP A 176 3.32 -21.53 3.56
N GLU A 177 3.80 -22.51 2.78
CA GLU A 177 3.33 -22.79 1.42
C GLU A 177 2.02 -23.59 1.44
N SER A 178 1.58 -24.07 2.61
CA SER A 178 0.30 -24.74 2.76
C SER A 178 -0.84 -23.80 2.40
N CYS A 179 -1.58 -24.17 1.34
CA CYS A 179 -2.72 -23.40 0.88
C CYS A 179 -3.95 -24.29 0.77
N GLN A 180 -5.09 -23.78 1.25
CA GLN A 180 -6.38 -24.47 1.18
C GLN A 180 -7.22 -24.04 -0.03
N SER A 181 -6.86 -22.95 -0.72
CA SER A 181 -7.50 -22.55 -1.97
C SER A 181 -6.77 -23.17 -3.15
N LEU A 182 -7.50 -23.43 -4.24
CA LEU A 182 -6.89 -23.79 -5.52
C LEU A 182 -5.95 -22.67 -5.98
N VAL A 183 -4.65 -22.98 -6.06
CA VAL A 183 -3.59 -22.08 -6.53
C VAL A 183 -2.97 -22.64 -7.79
N ARG A 184 -2.59 -21.75 -8.71
CA ARG A 184 -1.90 -22.12 -9.94
C ARG A 184 -0.48 -22.58 -9.61
N ASP A 185 -0.03 -23.65 -10.25
CA ASP A 185 1.36 -24.09 -10.13
C ASP A 185 2.28 -23.05 -10.77
N THR A 186 3.09 -22.39 -9.95
CA THR A 186 4.04 -21.38 -10.41
C THR A 186 5.33 -21.98 -10.95
N SER A 187 5.54 -23.30 -10.84
CA SER A 187 6.67 -23.98 -11.47
C SER A 187 6.57 -24.00 -13.01
N GLU A 188 5.37 -23.79 -13.56
CA GLU A 188 5.13 -23.64 -15.00
C GLU A 188 5.33 -22.21 -15.50
N ILE A 189 5.48 -21.23 -14.60
CA ILE A 189 5.67 -19.82 -14.95
C ILE A 189 7.17 -19.51 -14.85
N GLY A 190 7.89 -19.66 -15.96
CA GLY A 190 9.31 -19.33 -16.07
C GLY A 190 9.63 -17.89 -15.60
N GLU A 191 10.90 -17.63 -15.28
CA GLU A 191 11.41 -16.38 -14.67
C GLU A 191 11.21 -15.08 -15.49
N GLU A 192 10.41 -15.08 -16.57
CA GLU A 192 10.18 -13.92 -17.41
C GLU A 192 8.71 -13.47 -17.37
N PHE A 193 8.42 -12.46 -16.56
CA PHE A 193 7.29 -11.56 -16.80
C PHE A 193 7.82 -10.22 -17.35
N PRO A 194 7.90 -10.04 -18.68
CA PRO A 194 8.22 -8.75 -19.26
C PRO A 194 6.92 -7.96 -19.46
N TYR A 195 6.26 -7.52 -18.38
CA TYR A 195 5.21 -6.50 -18.54
C TYR A 195 5.85 -5.12 -18.54
N ARG A 196 6.29 -4.69 -19.72
CA ARG A 196 6.55 -3.28 -20.01
C ARG A 196 5.17 -2.65 -20.17
N MET A 197 4.78 -1.74 -19.27
CA MET A 197 3.66 -0.83 -19.52
C MET A 197 3.91 -0.17 -20.88
N SER A 198 3.12 -0.50 -21.89
CA SER A 198 2.96 0.36 -23.05
C SER A 198 2.13 1.55 -22.59
N ASP A 199 2.63 2.74 -22.92
CA ASP A 199 2.00 4.01 -22.67
C ASP A 199 0.54 4.06 -23.15
N GLU A 200 -0.28 4.81 -22.40
CA GLU A 200 -1.57 5.39 -22.79
C GLU A 200 -2.67 4.44 -23.32
N GLU A 201 -3.63 4.11 -22.46
CA GLU A 201 -5.02 3.91 -22.90
C GLU A 201 -5.95 4.66 -21.96
N ASP A 202 -6.57 5.69 -22.52
CA ASP A 202 -7.60 6.55 -21.96
C ASP A 202 -8.76 5.72 -21.38
N TRP A 203 -9.13 6.01 -20.14
CA TRP A 203 -10.42 5.64 -19.57
C TRP A 203 -11.16 6.92 -19.18
N GLU A 204 -11.63 7.64 -20.19
CA GLU A 204 -12.79 8.53 -20.07
C GLU A 204 -14.05 7.72 -20.44
N GLU A 205 -14.94 7.54 -19.47
CA GLU A 205 -16.41 7.56 -19.59
C GLU A 205 -17.04 7.80 -18.21
#